data_AF-A0A2E6JJ60-F1
#
_entry.id   AF-A0A2E6JJ60-F1
#
_cell.length_a   1.000
_cell.length_b   1.000
_cell.length_c   1.000
_cell.angle_alpha   90.00
_cell.angle_beta   90.00
_cell.angle_gamma   90.00
#
_symmetry.space_group_name_H-M   'P 1'
#
loop_
_entity.id
_entity.type
_entity.pdbx_description
1 polymer ?
#
loop_
_entity_poly.entity_id
_entity_poly.type
_entity_poly.pdbx_seq_one_letter_code
_entity_poly.pdbx_strand_id
1 'polypeptide(L)'
;MISKRTKSFVALFASLFFSISTAYFLSATLGNFVDEYTSIASINSYFKTLKLDAGFLGGPYSVELTSGPLSGVGFFISWEITKNLFLSRTSNLIFLIVVLFIFSLYLQKAGSRSNKILSLFTLFVSSIFLIPWWYGILYSLGEITSTIFFVIAIFIYEKQKKMSMLLFGIAIFFGKIILLLPFLIIFVIELYYRKDRMKFFTESVFFLIPLFLFFIPVQFFYHNGNIMNYIYDFTRLLFSHRGAGLQSLDTNVIEKIVSSEFNAWNSITRFRVLITPILFYLFLYKNRKLINNLGNNLYLHIFSSSLVLYIWFWIISETKWIRYSQHFIVILVFSCLLLLLDDKLKFDFLDYVLIIFIIFPLLSNVFLIIFGLGAFIVSFFSSNKNFDRQRFINIFIMLLILNSSIISFEFYEGKIFKYEDGNDTILDECIQNKTGEYCKLDYLGDI
;
A
#
# COMPACT_ATOMS: atom_id res chain seq x y z
N MET A 1 29.83 24.35 -5.53
CA MET A 1 29.53 23.13 -4.74
C MET A 1 28.09 23.23 -4.23
N ILE A 2 27.15 22.41 -4.73
CA ILE A 2 25.75 22.43 -4.26
C ILE A 2 25.68 21.81 -2.86
N SER A 3 25.09 22.51 -1.89
CA SER A 3 24.96 22.03 -0.50
C SER A 3 24.17 20.70 -0.44
N LYS A 4 24.47 19.83 0.55
CA LYS A 4 23.75 18.55 0.75
C LYS A 4 22.24 18.73 0.91
N ARG A 5 21.83 19.84 1.55
CA ARG A 5 20.44 20.24 1.73
C ARG A 5 19.78 20.58 0.39
N THR A 6 20.46 21.36 -0.45
CA THR A 6 19.99 21.71 -1.79
C THR A 6 19.81 20.46 -2.67
N LYS A 7 20.76 19.51 -2.65
CA LYS A 7 20.60 18.23 -3.38
C LYS A 7 19.38 17.43 -2.93
N SER A 8 19.15 17.35 -1.62
CA SER A 8 18.01 16.62 -1.06
C SER A 8 16.68 17.29 -1.40
N PHE A 9 16.65 18.63 -1.46
CA PHE A 9 15.47 19.39 -1.86
C PHE A 9 15.16 19.22 -3.35
N VAL A 10 16.17 19.27 -4.22
CA VAL A 10 16.00 19.01 -5.67
C VAL A 10 15.49 17.59 -5.91
N ALA A 11 16.04 16.60 -5.21
CA ALA A 11 15.56 15.21 -5.32
C ALA A 11 14.10 15.08 -4.88
N LEU A 12 13.71 15.74 -3.77
CA LEU A 12 12.32 15.75 -3.32
C LEU A 12 11.40 16.42 -4.34
N PHE A 13 11.78 17.59 -4.85
CA PHE A 13 11.00 18.31 -5.85
C PHE A 13 10.80 17.47 -7.11
N ALA A 14 11.87 16.86 -7.63
CA ALA A 14 11.79 15.96 -8.78
C ALA A 14 10.86 14.76 -8.50
N SER A 15 10.99 14.13 -7.33
CA SER A 15 10.12 13.02 -6.94
C SER A 15 8.66 13.43 -6.88
N LEU A 16 8.34 14.59 -6.29
CA LEU A 16 6.96 15.09 -6.23
C LEU A 16 6.42 15.42 -7.63
N PHE A 17 7.21 16.12 -8.44
CA PHE A 17 6.83 16.50 -9.80
C PHE A 17 6.49 15.29 -10.66
N PHE A 18 7.37 14.28 -10.70
CA PHE A 18 7.12 13.07 -11.49
C PHE A 18 5.97 12.23 -10.93
N SER A 19 5.84 12.13 -9.60
CA SER A 19 4.75 11.34 -9.00
C SER A 19 3.38 11.93 -9.31
N ILE A 20 3.23 13.26 -9.16
CA ILE A 20 1.97 13.97 -9.44
C ILE A 20 1.69 13.96 -10.95
N SER A 21 2.70 14.21 -11.80
CA SER A 21 2.55 14.15 -13.26
C SER A 21 2.09 12.76 -13.72
N THR A 22 2.69 11.70 -13.18
CA THR A 22 2.30 10.32 -13.48
C THR A 22 0.83 10.07 -13.13
N ALA A 23 0.40 10.47 -11.92
CA ALA A 23 -0.99 10.31 -11.52
C ALA A 23 -1.95 11.10 -12.40
N TYR A 24 -1.59 12.33 -12.78
CA TYR A 24 -2.42 13.17 -13.63
C TYR A 24 -2.61 12.57 -15.03
N PHE A 25 -1.51 12.16 -15.68
CA PHE A 25 -1.58 11.57 -17.02
C PHE A 25 -2.29 10.21 -17.02
N LEU A 26 -2.02 9.38 -16.02
CA LEU A 26 -2.69 8.09 -15.89
C LEU A 26 -4.18 8.25 -15.56
N SER A 27 -4.55 9.17 -14.67
CA SER A 27 -5.96 9.40 -14.32
C SER A 27 -6.84 9.71 -15.54
N ALA A 28 -6.28 10.40 -16.54
CA ALA A 28 -6.96 10.75 -17.79
C ALA A 28 -7.08 9.58 -18.79
N THR A 29 -6.33 8.50 -18.63
CA THR A 29 -6.33 7.34 -19.54
C THR A 29 -6.84 6.05 -18.90
N LEU A 30 -7.05 6.06 -17.57
CA LEU A 30 -7.64 4.95 -16.84
C LEU A 30 -9.10 4.77 -17.23
N GLY A 31 -9.42 3.58 -17.72
CA GLY A 31 -10.79 3.16 -17.97
C GLY A 31 -11.61 3.03 -16.68
N ASN A 32 -12.92 2.91 -16.87
CA ASN A 32 -13.86 2.75 -15.77
C ASN A 32 -13.72 1.36 -15.15
N PHE A 33 -13.87 1.30 -13.83
CA PHE A 33 -13.64 0.08 -13.07
C PHE A 33 -14.77 -0.11 -12.05
N VAL A 34 -15.32 -1.32 -12.01
CA VAL A 34 -16.47 -1.63 -11.15
C VAL A 34 -16.18 -1.35 -9.67
N ASP A 35 -15.00 -1.75 -9.18
CA ASP A 35 -14.64 -1.48 -7.79
C ASP A 35 -14.42 0.04 -7.55
N GLU A 36 -14.03 0.83 -8.56
CA GLU A 36 -13.97 2.30 -8.42
C GLU A 36 -15.36 2.89 -8.25
N TYR A 37 -16.35 2.49 -9.05
CA TYR A 37 -17.73 2.98 -8.88
C TYR A 37 -18.23 2.75 -7.45
N THR A 38 -18.06 1.52 -6.95
CA THR A 38 -18.49 1.14 -5.60
C THR A 38 -17.73 1.93 -4.53
N SER A 39 -16.45 2.19 -4.77
CA SER A 39 -15.64 3.06 -3.93
C SER A 39 -16.15 4.51 -3.95
N ILE A 40 -16.49 5.08 -5.11
CA ILE A 40 -17.01 6.44 -5.24
C ILE A 40 -18.32 6.60 -4.48
N ALA A 41 -19.26 5.67 -4.68
CA ALA A 41 -20.56 5.66 -4.01
C ALA A 41 -20.37 5.61 -2.48
N SER A 42 -19.57 4.66 -2.01
CA SER A 42 -19.36 4.42 -0.57
C SER A 42 -18.61 5.54 0.14
N ILE A 43 -17.54 6.05 -0.47
CA ILE A 43 -16.75 7.18 0.05
C ILE A 43 -17.62 8.42 0.17
N ASN A 44 -18.35 8.76 -0.89
CA ASN A 44 -19.19 9.96 -0.89
C ASN A 44 -20.32 9.87 0.14
N SER A 45 -20.99 8.72 0.21
CA SER A 45 -22.05 8.51 1.20
C SER A 45 -21.50 8.57 2.62
N TYR A 46 -20.32 7.99 2.87
CA TYR A 46 -19.70 7.98 4.20
C TYR A 46 -19.35 9.38 4.69
N PHE A 47 -18.69 10.20 3.87
CA PHE A 47 -18.27 11.53 4.30
C PHE A 47 -19.43 12.54 4.40
N LYS A 48 -20.57 12.29 3.72
CA LYS A 48 -21.77 13.15 3.83
C LYS A 48 -22.73 12.71 4.93
N THR A 49 -22.88 11.41 5.16
CA THR A 49 -23.97 10.86 5.99
C THR A 49 -23.52 9.81 7.00
N LEU A 50 -22.22 9.47 7.06
CA LEU A 50 -21.66 8.37 7.84
C LEU A 50 -22.21 6.98 7.46
N LYS A 51 -22.83 6.85 6.29
CA LYS A 51 -23.31 5.58 5.72
C LYS A 51 -22.33 5.11 4.64
N LEU A 52 -21.68 3.98 4.83
CA LEU A 52 -20.76 3.40 3.85
C LEU A 52 -21.55 2.62 2.79
N ASP A 53 -22.22 3.31 1.85
CA ASP A 53 -23.19 2.70 0.92
C ASP A 53 -22.52 2.10 -0.33
N ALA A 54 -22.79 0.82 -0.64
CA ALA A 54 -22.16 0.13 -1.76
C ALA A 54 -22.88 0.37 -3.10
N GLY A 55 -23.95 1.15 -3.10
CA GLY A 55 -24.75 1.40 -4.30
C GLY A 55 -25.37 0.10 -4.83
N PHE A 56 -25.01 -0.30 -6.05
CA PHE A 56 -25.57 -1.50 -6.67
C PHE A 56 -25.08 -2.82 -6.03
N LEU A 57 -23.96 -2.81 -5.30
CA LEU A 57 -23.46 -3.96 -4.51
C LEU A 57 -24.13 -4.06 -3.11
N GLY A 58 -25.18 -3.27 -2.89
CA GLY A 58 -25.99 -3.28 -1.68
C GLY A 58 -25.97 -1.97 -0.92
N GLY A 59 -26.76 -1.91 0.14
CA GLY A 59 -26.94 -0.70 0.94
C GLY A 59 -25.77 -0.38 1.89
N PRO A 60 -26.01 0.51 2.87
CA PRO A 60 -24.99 0.94 3.81
C PRO A 60 -24.33 -0.20 4.59
N TYR A 61 -23.01 -0.11 4.70
CA TYR A 61 -22.11 -1.08 5.31
C TYR A 61 -22.24 -2.49 4.71
N SER A 62 -22.52 -2.59 3.40
CA SER A 62 -22.48 -3.89 2.70
C SER A 62 -21.14 -4.58 2.94
N VAL A 63 -21.19 -5.89 3.20
CA VAL A 63 -19.99 -6.72 3.41
C VAL A 63 -19.15 -6.87 2.14
N GLU A 64 -19.74 -6.57 0.98
CA GLU A 64 -19.07 -6.55 -0.33
C GLU A 64 -18.10 -5.37 -0.47
N LEU A 65 -18.22 -4.33 0.37
CA LEU A 65 -17.27 -3.24 0.45
C LEU A 65 -15.99 -3.70 1.15
N THR A 66 -14.99 -4.03 0.35
CA THR A 66 -13.71 -4.50 0.87
C THR A 66 -12.71 -3.39 1.14
N SER A 67 -12.98 -2.14 0.70
CA SER A 67 -12.14 -0.95 0.93
C SER A 67 -12.86 0.03 1.85
N GLY A 68 -12.19 0.43 2.93
CA GLY A 68 -12.70 1.43 3.85
C GLY A 68 -12.44 2.89 3.42
N PRO A 69 -13.03 3.87 4.12
CA PRO A 69 -13.03 5.28 3.69
C PRO A 69 -11.65 5.96 3.77
N LEU A 70 -10.66 5.35 4.45
CA LEU A 70 -9.30 5.89 4.53
C LEU A 70 -8.67 6.06 3.15
N SER A 71 -9.00 5.21 2.20
CA SER A 71 -8.43 5.24 0.84
C SER A 71 -9.10 6.23 -0.09
N GLY A 72 -10.14 6.94 0.35
CA GLY A 72 -10.95 7.83 -0.48
C GLY A 72 -10.92 9.30 -0.12
N VAL A 73 -10.12 9.70 0.88
CA VAL A 73 -10.18 11.06 1.45
C VAL A 73 -9.83 12.12 0.40
N GLY A 74 -8.74 11.93 -0.33
CA GLY A 74 -8.30 12.88 -1.36
C GLY A 74 -9.26 12.95 -2.54
N PHE A 75 -9.82 11.81 -2.92
CA PHE A 75 -10.88 11.73 -3.93
C PHE A 75 -12.11 12.55 -3.52
N PHE A 76 -12.64 12.31 -2.32
CA PHE A 76 -13.84 12.99 -1.82
C PHE A 76 -13.68 14.52 -1.80
N ILE A 77 -12.59 15.02 -1.20
CA ILE A 77 -12.33 16.45 -1.06
C ILE A 77 -12.30 17.12 -2.44
N SER A 78 -11.57 16.54 -3.38
CA SER A 78 -11.44 17.09 -4.73
C SER A 78 -12.75 17.00 -5.52
N TRP A 79 -13.48 15.90 -5.39
CA TRP A 79 -14.78 15.76 -6.05
C TRP A 79 -15.76 16.84 -5.57
N GLU A 80 -15.82 17.11 -4.27
CA GLU A 80 -16.74 18.13 -3.76
C GLU A 80 -16.42 19.54 -4.25
N ILE A 81 -15.15 19.83 -4.55
CA ILE A 81 -14.70 21.13 -5.06
C ILE A 81 -14.84 21.21 -6.59
N THR A 82 -14.42 20.18 -7.31
CA THR A 82 -14.19 20.24 -8.77
C THR A 82 -15.23 19.50 -9.59
N LYS A 83 -15.93 18.52 -9.00
CA LYS A 83 -16.85 17.59 -9.68
C LYS A 83 -16.20 16.88 -10.88
N ASN A 84 -14.88 16.76 -10.89
CA ASN A 84 -14.12 16.18 -11.98
C ASN A 84 -13.45 14.87 -11.51
N LEU A 85 -13.71 13.77 -12.25
CA LEU A 85 -13.19 12.45 -11.90
C LEU A 85 -11.66 12.40 -11.95
N PHE A 86 -11.05 12.95 -12.98
CA PHE A 86 -9.59 12.93 -13.17
C PHE A 86 -8.84 13.69 -12.07
N LEU A 87 -9.35 14.86 -11.70
CA LEU A 87 -8.82 15.63 -10.58
C LEU A 87 -9.03 14.89 -9.26
N SER A 88 -10.14 14.16 -9.10
CA SER A 88 -10.42 13.38 -7.90
C SER A 88 -9.47 12.19 -7.75
N ARG A 89 -9.25 11.41 -8.82
CA ARG A 89 -8.26 10.32 -8.89
C ARG A 89 -6.85 10.81 -8.56
N THR A 90 -6.42 11.90 -9.19
CA THR A 90 -5.10 12.53 -8.95
C THR A 90 -4.96 12.99 -7.50
N SER A 91 -6.00 13.63 -6.96
CA SER A 91 -6.00 14.13 -5.58
C SER A 91 -5.90 13.02 -4.55
N ASN A 92 -6.33 11.81 -4.89
CA ASN A 92 -6.21 10.68 -3.99
C ASN A 92 -4.75 10.21 -3.80
N LEU A 93 -3.92 10.27 -4.85
CA LEU A 93 -2.47 10.09 -4.68
C LEU A 93 -1.86 11.23 -3.84
N ILE A 94 -2.29 12.47 -4.09
CA ILE A 94 -1.79 13.64 -3.32
C ILE A 94 -2.09 13.46 -1.83
N PHE A 95 -3.28 12.97 -1.47
CA PHE A 95 -3.62 12.62 -0.09
C PHE A 95 -2.63 11.60 0.50
N LEU A 96 -2.30 10.53 -0.23
CA LEU A 96 -1.31 9.56 0.25
C LEU A 96 0.09 10.20 0.42
N ILE A 97 0.50 11.10 -0.48
CA ILE A 97 1.76 11.85 -0.34
C ILE A 97 1.76 12.69 0.94
N VAL A 98 0.65 13.35 1.28
CA VAL A 98 0.50 14.11 2.53
C VAL A 98 0.61 13.18 3.74
N VAL A 99 -0.03 12.01 3.70
CA VAL A 99 0.09 10.98 4.75
C VAL A 99 1.55 10.54 4.92
N LEU A 100 2.27 10.28 3.82
CA LEU A 100 3.67 9.88 3.86
C LEU A 100 4.57 10.99 4.41
N PHE A 101 4.24 12.26 4.14
CA PHE A 101 4.94 13.38 4.75
C PHE A 101 4.74 13.41 6.27
N ILE A 102 3.50 13.26 6.75
CA ILE A 102 3.18 13.19 8.18
C ILE A 102 3.91 12.02 8.85
N PHE A 103 3.91 10.84 8.22
CA PHE A 103 4.66 9.70 8.74
C PHE A 103 6.18 9.92 8.75
N SER A 104 6.73 10.63 7.76
CA SER A 104 8.15 10.98 7.76
C SER A 104 8.53 11.88 8.94
N LEU A 105 7.71 12.90 9.25
CA LEU A 105 7.85 13.77 10.42
C LEU A 105 7.75 12.96 11.72
N TYR A 106 6.74 12.09 11.79
CA TYR A 106 6.48 11.30 12.98
C TYR A 106 7.59 10.29 13.26
N LEU A 107 8.10 9.60 12.23
CA LEU A 107 9.24 8.68 12.36
C LEU A 107 10.54 9.40 12.76
N GLN A 108 10.75 10.63 12.30
CA GLN A 108 11.87 11.47 12.74
C GLN A 108 11.74 11.87 14.21
N LYS A 109 10.52 12.12 14.71
CA LYS A 109 10.29 12.39 16.13
C LYS A 109 10.44 11.13 16.99
N ALA A 110 9.97 9.99 16.48
CA ALA A 110 10.00 8.72 17.19
C ALA A 110 11.38 8.05 17.20
N GLY A 111 12.27 8.33 16.25
CA GLY A 111 13.64 7.80 16.23
C GLY A 111 14.64 8.90 15.98
N SER A 112 15.85 8.77 16.54
CA SER A 112 16.99 9.70 16.39
C SER A 112 17.52 9.86 14.95
N ARG A 113 16.64 10.01 13.94
CA ARG A 113 16.92 10.09 12.49
C ARG A 113 16.97 11.55 12.02
N SER A 114 17.44 12.45 12.89
CA SER A 114 17.10 13.89 12.87
C SER A 114 17.46 14.64 11.59
N ASN A 115 18.34 14.12 10.72
CA ASN A 115 18.89 14.88 9.60
C ASN A 115 18.50 14.34 8.20
N LYS A 116 17.64 13.33 8.11
CA LYS A 116 17.32 12.65 6.82
C LYS A 116 15.85 12.68 6.42
N ILE A 117 15.03 13.58 6.98
CA ILE A 117 13.61 13.65 6.66
C ILE A 117 13.34 13.83 5.16
N LEU A 118 14.09 14.71 4.48
CA LEU A 118 13.94 14.93 3.04
C LEU A 118 14.21 13.65 2.25
N SER A 119 15.27 12.91 2.60
CA SER A 119 15.60 11.63 1.96
C SER A 119 14.56 10.56 2.25
N LEU A 120 14.07 10.47 3.49
CA LEU A 120 13.01 9.54 3.88
C LEU A 120 11.73 9.81 3.09
N PHE A 121 11.30 11.07 3.04
CA PHE A 121 10.10 11.46 2.32
C PHE A 121 10.24 11.25 0.81
N THR A 122 11.38 11.60 0.23
CA THR A 122 11.69 11.33 -1.19
C THR A 122 11.60 9.84 -1.51
N LEU A 123 12.17 8.99 -0.64
CA LEU A 123 12.13 7.53 -0.82
C LEU A 123 10.71 6.98 -0.71
N PHE A 124 9.93 7.45 0.27
CA PHE A 124 8.54 7.04 0.41
C PHE A 124 7.70 7.36 -0.82
N VAL A 125 7.76 8.61 -1.30
CA VAL A 125 6.98 9.06 -2.47
C VAL A 125 7.38 8.27 -3.72
N SER A 126 8.68 8.19 -4.02
CA SER A 126 9.16 7.50 -5.23
C SER A 126 8.95 5.98 -5.19
N SER A 127 8.89 5.36 -4.00
CA SER A 127 8.69 3.92 -3.85
C SER A 127 7.28 3.41 -4.13
N ILE A 128 6.27 4.30 -4.18
CA ILE A 128 4.90 3.91 -4.52
C ILE A 128 4.86 3.17 -5.86
N PHE A 129 5.66 3.64 -6.82
CA PHE A 129 5.74 3.12 -8.18
C PHE A 129 6.52 1.80 -8.32
N LEU A 130 7.05 1.26 -7.23
CA LEU A 130 7.60 -0.10 -7.19
C LEU A 130 6.51 -1.16 -6.93
N ILE A 131 5.37 -0.75 -6.40
CA ILE A 131 4.30 -1.67 -6.03
C ILE A 131 3.56 -2.09 -7.31
N PRO A 132 3.44 -3.40 -7.61
CA PRO A 132 2.61 -3.86 -8.71
C PRO A 132 1.19 -3.31 -8.58
N TRP A 133 0.61 -2.83 -9.67
CA TRP A 133 -0.76 -2.29 -9.67
C TRP A 133 -0.93 -1.04 -8.76
N TRP A 134 0.13 -0.22 -8.60
CA TRP A 134 0.11 0.98 -7.73
C TRP A 134 -1.05 1.96 -8.04
N TYR A 135 -1.53 1.98 -9.28
CA TYR A 135 -2.63 2.83 -9.72
C TYR A 135 -3.98 2.50 -9.07
N GLY A 136 -4.09 1.40 -8.31
CA GLY A 136 -5.23 1.17 -7.41
C GLY A 136 -5.48 2.31 -6.43
N ILE A 137 -4.45 3.10 -6.09
CA ILE A 137 -4.60 4.34 -5.32
C ILE A 137 -5.50 5.34 -6.05
N LEU A 138 -5.38 5.46 -7.37
CA LEU A 138 -6.18 6.39 -8.17
C LEU A 138 -7.66 5.97 -8.15
N TYR A 139 -7.92 4.67 -8.14
CA TYR A 139 -9.25 4.07 -7.98
C TYR A 139 -9.80 4.12 -6.54
N SER A 140 -9.12 4.81 -5.62
CA SER A 140 -9.51 4.92 -4.20
C SER A 140 -9.55 3.60 -3.43
N LEU A 141 -8.75 2.63 -3.85
CA LEU A 141 -8.71 1.31 -3.21
C LEU A 141 -7.75 1.25 -2.02
N GLY A 142 -8.12 0.44 -1.03
CA GLY A 142 -7.51 0.46 0.30
C GLY A 142 -6.19 -0.26 0.46
N GLU A 143 -5.78 -1.10 -0.49
CA GLU A 143 -4.68 -2.06 -0.37
C GLU A 143 -3.36 -1.38 0.04
N ILE A 144 -2.94 -0.35 -0.71
CA ILE A 144 -1.64 0.30 -0.48
C ILE A 144 -1.70 1.23 0.73
N THR A 145 -2.70 2.13 0.78
CA THR A 145 -2.83 3.13 1.85
C THR A 145 -2.93 2.46 3.22
N SER A 146 -3.78 1.44 3.37
CA SER A 146 -3.93 0.72 4.65
C SER A 146 -2.65 -0.03 5.04
N THR A 147 -2.00 -0.69 4.08
CA THR A 147 -0.78 -1.44 4.36
C THR A 147 0.39 -0.51 4.74
N ILE A 148 0.46 0.72 4.20
CA ILE A 148 1.42 1.73 4.64
C ILE A 148 1.18 2.10 6.11
N PHE A 149 -0.06 2.38 6.52
CA PHE A 149 -0.38 2.62 7.93
C PHE A 149 0.05 1.44 8.81
N PHE A 150 -0.19 0.21 8.35
CA PHE A 150 0.20 -1.01 9.04
C PHE A 150 1.72 -1.14 9.22
N VAL A 151 2.51 -0.90 8.17
CA VAL A 151 3.98 -0.95 8.25
C VAL A 151 4.51 0.11 9.20
N ILE A 152 3.98 1.33 9.13
CA ILE A 152 4.38 2.40 10.03
C ILE A 152 4.06 2.01 11.48
N ALA A 153 2.89 1.42 11.74
CA ALA A 153 2.52 0.89 13.05
C ALA A 153 3.57 -0.12 13.57
N ILE A 154 4.01 -1.08 12.75
CA ILE A 154 5.07 -2.04 13.12
C ILE A 154 6.35 -1.33 13.56
N PHE A 155 6.85 -0.38 12.77
CA PHE A 155 8.14 0.27 13.03
C PHE A 155 8.14 1.20 14.25
N ILE A 156 6.98 1.72 14.63
CA ILE A 156 6.85 2.60 15.81
C ILE A 156 6.43 1.83 17.07
N TYR A 157 6.01 0.56 16.93
CA TYR A 157 5.38 -0.23 17.98
C TYR A 157 6.15 -0.16 19.29
N GLU A 158 7.44 -0.50 19.27
CA GLU A 158 8.26 -0.56 20.48
C GLU A 158 8.42 0.79 21.19
N LYS A 159 8.34 1.89 20.45
CA LYS A 159 8.55 3.23 21.01
C LYS A 159 7.25 3.88 21.44
N GLN A 160 6.15 3.61 20.73
CA GLN A 160 4.86 4.25 20.92
C GLN A 160 3.72 3.24 20.74
N LYS A 161 3.62 2.29 21.68
CA LYS A 161 2.68 1.14 21.63
C LYS A 161 1.22 1.56 21.45
N LYS A 162 0.76 2.57 22.21
CA LYS A 162 -0.61 3.11 22.11
C LYS A 162 -0.93 3.63 20.70
N MET A 163 -0.03 4.42 20.13
CA MET A 163 -0.21 4.97 18.78
C MET A 163 -0.11 3.88 17.71
N SER A 164 0.77 2.89 17.90
CA SER A 164 0.85 1.73 17.01
C SER A 164 -0.45 0.92 17.02
N MET A 165 -1.03 0.62 18.18
CA MET A 165 -2.32 -0.05 18.30
C MET A 165 -3.45 0.75 17.64
N LEU A 166 -3.46 2.07 17.79
CA LEU A 166 -4.39 2.96 17.08
C LEU A 166 -4.21 2.85 15.55
N LEU A 167 -2.98 2.92 15.04
CA LEU A 167 -2.69 2.83 13.61
C LEU A 167 -3.03 1.45 13.04
N PHE A 168 -2.80 0.36 13.78
CA PHE A 168 -3.27 -0.97 13.39
C PHE A 168 -4.79 -1.00 13.22
N GLY A 169 -5.54 -0.45 14.19
CA GLY A 169 -7.00 -0.36 14.10
C GLY A 169 -7.46 0.48 12.91
N ILE A 170 -6.81 1.63 12.65
CA ILE A 170 -7.12 2.48 11.49
C ILE A 170 -6.88 1.73 10.17
N ALA A 171 -5.72 1.05 10.05
CA ALA A 171 -5.39 0.28 8.86
C ALA A 171 -6.40 -0.85 8.58
N ILE A 172 -6.91 -1.50 9.63
CA ILE A 172 -7.81 -2.65 9.51
C ILE A 172 -9.25 -2.21 9.23
N PHE A 173 -9.84 -1.38 10.10
CA PHE A 173 -11.28 -1.07 10.05
C PHE A 173 -11.62 0.03 9.05
N PHE A 174 -10.74 1.03 8.88
CA PHE A 174 -10.95 2.09 7.89
C PHE A 174 -10.20 1.84 6.58
N GLY A 175 -9.41 0.76 6.50
CA GLY A 175 -8.61 0.40 5.34
C GLY A 175 -9.02 -0.94 4.74
N LYS A 176 -8.33 -2.02 5.15
CA LYS A 176 -8.55 -3.38 4.64
C LYS A 176 -8.58 -4.40 5.77
N ILE A 177 -9.71 -5.11 5.89
CA ILE A 177 -9.94 -6.10 6.96
C ILE A 177 -8.93 -7.25 6.91
N ILE A 178 -8.37 -7.60 5.75
CA ILE A 178 -7.36 -8.66 5.63
C ILE A 178 -6.11 -8.40 6.49
N LEU A 179 -5.81 -7.14 6.81
CA LEU A 179 -4.71 -6.78 7.72
C LEU A 179 -4.97 -7.21 9.17
N LEU A 180 -6.17 -7.65 9.51
CA LEU A 180 -6.47 -8.29 10.79
C LEU A 180 -5.66 -9.58 10.96
N LEU A 181 -5.45 -10.34 9.87
CA LEU A 181 -4.69 -11.59 9.89
C LEU A 181 -3.24 -11.40 10.39
N PRO A 182 -2.41 -10.53 9.77
CA PRO A 182 -1.07 -10.25 10.29
C PRO A 182 -1.08 -9.56 11.66
N PHE A 183 -2.10 -8.75 11.98
CA PHE A 183 -2.21 -8.15 13.31
C PHE A 183 -2.41 -9.19 14.41
N LEU A 184 -3.28 -10.18 14.20
CA LEU A 184 -3.51 -11.26 15.18
C LEU A 184 -2.22 -12.04 15.48
N ILE A 185 -1.39 -12.27 14.46
CA ILE A 185 -0.09 -12.93 14.68
C ILE A 185 0.86 -12.05 15.49
N ILE A 186 0.96 -10.76 15.18
CA ILE A 186 1.75 -9.81 16.00
C ILE A 186 1.23 -9.80 17.44
N PHE A 187 -0.08 -9.76 17.62
CA PHE A 187 -0.73 -9.76 18.93
C PHE A 187 -0.36 -11.01 19.74
N VAL A 188 -0.39 -12.20 19.12
CA VAL A 188 0.02 -13.47 19.74
C VAL A 188 1.52 -13.48 20.08
N ILE A 189 2.38 -12.99 19.17
CA ILE A 189 3.83 -12.87 19.42
C ILE A 189 4.07 -12.00 20.66
N GLU A 190 3.41 -10.85 20.75
CA GLU A 190 3.55 -9.92 21.85
C GLU A 190 3.00 -10.46 23.17
N LEU A 191 1.87 -11.17 23.14
CA LEU A 191 1.34 -11.89 24.30
C LEU A 191 2.32 -12.93 24.83
N TYR A 192 3.05 -13.61 23.94
CA TYR A 192 4.01 -14.64 24.29
C TYR A 192 5.30 -14.08 24.88
N TYR A 193 5.90 -13.06 24.24
CA TYR A 193 7.22 -12.55 24.63
C TYR A 193 7.19 -11.52 25.75
N ARG A 194 6.05 -10.86 26.01
CA ARG A 194 6.00 -9.77 26.99
C ARG A 194 5.75 -10.30 28.40
N LYS A 195 6.62 -9.88 29.34
CA LYS A 195 6.51 -10.23 30.76
C LYS A 195 5.29 -9.59 31.44
N ASP A 196 5.03 -8.31 31.16
CA ASP A 196 3.92 -7.55 31.74
C ASP A 196 2.70 -7.58 30.80
N ARG A 197 1.84 -8.59 31.01
CA ARG A 197 0.62 -8.81 30.21
C ARG A 197 -0.45 -7.74 30.49
N MET A 198 -0.56 -7.25 31.72
CA MET A 198 -1.56 -6.24 32.08
C MET A 198 -1.30 -4.94 31.33
N LYS A 199 -0.04 -4.50 31.30
CA LYS A 199 0.33 -3.31 30.52
C LYS A 199 0.07 -3.49 29.02
N PHE A 200 0.28 -4.68 28.48
CA PHE A 200 -0.10 -4.97 27.08
C PHE A 200 -1.59 -4.82 26.82
N PHE A 201 -2.45 -5.34 27.69
CA PHE A 201 -3.89 -5.17 27.53
C PHE A 201 -4.29 -3.69 27.61
N THR A 202 -3.72 -2.91 28.54
CA THR A 202 -4.02 -1.46 28.63
C THR A 202 -3.60 -0.68 27.38
N GLU A 203 -2.51 -1.07 26.73
CA GLU A 203 -2.08 -0.47 25.47
C GLU A 203 -2.93 -0.94 24.29
N SER A 204 -3.39 -2.21 24.33
CA SER A 204 -4.27 -2.80 23.31
C SER A 204 -5.66 -2.18 23.27
N VAL A 205 -6.13 -1.55 24.35
CA VAL A 205 -7.39 -0.78 24.35
C VAL A 205 -7.41 0.30 23.25
N PHE A 206 -6.26 0.85 22.85
CA PHE A 206 -6.19 1.83 21.76
C PHE A 206 -6.58 1.25 20.39
N PHE A 207 -6.47 -0.06 20.19
CA PHE A 207 -6.97 -0.74 18.99
C PHE A 207 -8.50 -0.74 18.92
N LEU A 208 -9.18 -0.66 20.08
CA LEU A 208 -10.63 -0.64 20.14
C LEU A 208 -11.22 0.70 19.70
N ILE A 209 -10.45 1.79 19.69
CA ILE A 209 -10.96 3.11 19.29
C ILE A 209 -11.44 3.09 17.82
N PRO A 210 -10.61 2.72 16.82
CA PRO A 210 -11.09 2.59 15.44
C PRO A 210 -12.18 1.53 15.26
N LEU A 211 -12.11 0.43 16.02
CA LEU A 211 -13.11 -0.63 16.00
C LEU A 211 -14.49 -0.08 16.35
N PHE A 212 -14.62 0.60 17.49
CA PHE A 212 -15.89 1.17 17.92
C PHE A 212 -16.38 2.26 16.97
N LEU A 213 -15.48 3.12 16.47
CA LEU A 213 -15.84 4.15 15.49
C LEU A 213 -16.38 3.55 14.19
N PHE A 214 -15.96 2.35 13.81
CA PHE A 214 -16.49 1.64 12.66
C PHE A 214 -17.82 0.92 12.97
N PHE A 215 -17.89 0.18 14.09
CA PHE A 215 -19.05 -0.66 14.38
C PHE A 215 -20.26 0.11 14.96
N ILE A 216 -20.07 1.28 15.57
CA ILE A 216 -21.20 2.12 16.02
C ILE A 216 -22.12 2.45 14.83
N PRO A 217 -21.62 3.02 13.72
CA PRO A 217 -22.43 3.21 12.52
C PRO A 217 -23.03 1.91 11.95
N VAL A 218 -22.28 0.80 11.94
CA VAL A 218 -22.80 -0.50 11.48
C VAL A 218 -24.04 -0.92 12.28
N GLN A 219 -24.05 -0.70 13.60
CA GLN A 219 -25.20 -1.03 14.45
C GLN A 219 -26.49 -0.32 14.04
N PHE A 220 -26.38 0.91 13.56
CA PHE A 220 -27.53 1.77 13.29
C PHE A 220 -27.90 1.85 11.81
N PHE A 221 -26.95 1.61 10.92
CA PHE A 221 -27.14 1.86 9.49
C PHE A 221 -26.97 0.62 8.61
N TYR A 222 -26.52 -0.52 9.13
CA TYR A 222 -26.32 -1.70 8.28
C TYR A 222 -27.62 -2.15 7.61
N HIS A 223 -27.59 -2.28 6.28
CA HIS A 223 -28.78 -2.56 5.49
C HIS A 223 -29.50 -3.86 5.90
N ASN A 224 -28.75 -4.90 6.28
CA ASN A 224 -29.31 -6.20 6.68
C ASN A 224 -29.48 -6.34 8.20
N GLY A 225 -29.47 -5.23 8.95
CA GLY A 225 -29.81 -5.20 10.37
C GLY A 225 -28.71 -4.61 11.25
N ASN A 226 -28.12 -5.40 12.14
CA ASN A 226 -27.22 -4.92 13.19
C ASN A 226 -25.79 -5.50 13.08
N ILE A 227 -24.92 -5.23 14.05
CA ILE A 227 -23.54 -5.75 14.07
C ILE A 227 -23.48 -7.28 13.98
N MET A 228 -24.38 -8.00 14.65
CA MET A 228 -24.38 -9.47 14.62
C MET A 228 -24.72 -10.01 13.23
N ASN A 229 -25.68 -9.37 12.56
CA ASN A 229 -26.01 -9.71 11.17
C ASN A 229 -24.84 -9.38 10.24
N TYR A 230 -24.17 -8.24 10.43
CA TYR A 230 -22.99 -7.88 9.66
C TYR A 230 -21.86 -8.91 9.79
N ILE A 231 -21.56 -9.34 11.02
CA ILE A 231 -20.54 -10.37 11.26
C ILE A 231 -20.93 -11.68 10.58
N TYR A 232 -22.19 -12.10 10.72
CA TYR A 232 -22.70 -13.32 10.08
C TYR A 232 -22.56 -13.23 8.55
N ASP A 233 -23.05 -12.16 7.92
CA ASP A 233 -22.98 -11.97 6.47
C ASP A 233 -21.53 -11.86 5.98
N PHE A 234 -20.65 -11.21 6.75
CA PHE A 234 -19.23 -11.11 6.43
C PHE A 234 -18.55 -12.47 6.48
N THR A 235 -18.83 -13.30 7.50
CA THR A 235 -18.31 -14.67 7.55
C THR A 235 -18.83 -15.49 6.37
N ARG A 236 -20.11 -15.37 6.00
CA ARG A 236 -20.67 -16.03 4.83
C ARG A 236 -19.96 -15.58 3.55
N LEU A 237 -19.67 -14.29 3.40
CA LEU A 237 -18.91 -13.77 2.26
C LEU A 237 -17.50 -14.38 2.20
N LEU A 238 -16.78 -14.44 3.31
CA LEU A 238 -15.45 -15.06 3.36
C LEU A 238 -15.46 -16.54 2.92
N PHE A 239 -16.49 -17.29 3.32
CA PHE A 239 -16.65 -18.69 2.91
C PHE A 239 -17.29 -18.87 1.53
N SER A 240 -17.78 -17.81 0.88
CA SER A 240 -18.44 -17.91 -0.43
C SER A 240 -17.68 -17.23 -1.57
N HIS A 241 -16.76 -16.31 -1.27
CA HIS A 241 -16.05 -15.52 -2.27
C HIS A 241 -14.73 -16.20 -2.67
N ARG A 242 -14.57 -16.53 -3.96
CA ARG A 242 -13.37 -17.18 -4.52
C ARG A 242 -12.05 -16.47 -4.17
N GLY A 243 -12.09 -15.13 -4.13
CA GLY A 243 -10.91 -14.32 -3.76
C GLY A 243 -10.40 -14.58 -2.34
N ALA A 244 -11.28 -14.96 -1.39
CA ALA A 244 -10.91 -15.30 -0.02
C ALA A 244 -10.32 -16.70 0.09
N GLY A 245 -10.74 -17.63 -0.79
CA GLY A 245 -10.11 -18.94 -1.00
C GLY A 245 -10.51 -20.04 -0.01
N LEU A 246 -11.57 -19.82 0.78
CA LEU A 246 -12.05 -20.78 1.79
C LEU A 246 -13.04 -21.81 1.25
N GLN A 247 -13.57 -21.63 0.02
CA GLN A 247 -14.49 -22.58 -0.60
C GLN A 247 -13.82 -23.88 -1.04
N SER A 248 -12.56 -23.79 -1.48
CA SER A 248 -11.86 -24.89 -2.14
C SER A 248 -10.67 -25.41 -1.34
N LEU A 249 -10.75 -25.44 -0.01
CA LEU A 249 -9.64 -25.91 0.84
C LEU A 249 -9.16 -27.32 0.46
N ASP A 250 -10.05 -28.16 -0.08
CA ASP A 250 -9.76 -29.54 -0.49
C ASP A 250 -9.10 -29.66 -1.89
N THR A 251 -9.10 -28.59 -2.69
CA THR A 251 -8.48 -28.63 -4.03
C THR A 251 -6.96 -28.50 -3.96
N ASN A 252 -6.26 -29.22 -4.84
CA ASN A 252 -4.81 -29.22 -4.88
C ASN A 252 -4.27 -27.80 -5.14
N VAL A 253 -3.32 -27.35 -4.32
CA VAL A 253 -2.71 -26.00 -4.41
C VAL A 253 -2.13 -25.74 -5.81
N ILE A 254 -1.58 -26.76 -6.45
CA ILE A 254 -1.03 -26.64 -7.81
C ILE A 254 -2.14 -26.33 -8.82
N GLU A 255 -3.28 -27.01 -8.73
CA GLU A 255 -4.44 -26.78 -9.60
C GLU A 255 -5.03 -25.38 -9.39
N LYS A 256 -5.09 -24.89 -8.15
CA LYS A 256 -5.47 -23.50 -7.86
C LYS A 256 -4.56 -22.51 -8.57
N ILE A 257 -3.25 -22.72 -8.52
CA ILE A 257 -2.29 -21.81 -9.17
C ILE A 257 -2.45 -21.86 -10.69
N VAL A 258 -2.58 -23.05 -11.28
CA VAL A 258 -2.71 -23.23 -12.74
C VAL A 258 -4.04 -22.69 -13.27
N SER A 259 -5.13 -22.77 -12.50
CA SER A 259 -6.43 -22.23 -12.92
C SER A 259 -6.61 -20.73 -12.66
N SER A 260 -5.63 -20.09 -12.00
CA SER A 260 -5.70 -18.68 -11.61
C SER A 260 -5.12 -17.71 -12.63
N GLU A 261 -5.25 -16.40 -12.35
CA GLU A 261 -4.65 -15.32 -13.15
C GLU A 261 -3.11 -15.44 -13.26
N PHE A 262 -2.46 -16.18 -12.35
CA PHE A 262 -1.01 -16.40 -12.36
C PHE A 262 -0.49 -16.90 -13.72
N ASN A 263 -1.27 -17.73 -14.41
CA ASN A 263 -0.89 -18.27 -15.71
C ASN A 263 -0.88 -17.20 -16.82
N ALA A 264 -1.68 -16.14 -16.70
CA ALA A 264 -1.67 -15.02 -17.63
C ALA A 264 -0.52 -14.03 -17.37
N TRP A 265 0.15 -14.12 -16.23
CA TRP A 265 1.22 -13.19 -15.88
C TRP A 265 2.49 -13.42 -16.67
N ASN A 266 3.15 -12.33 -17.05
CA ASN A 266 4.49 -12.39 -17.62
C ASN A 266 5.53 -12.88 -16.60
N SER A 267 6.64 -13.42 -17.10
CA SER A 267 7.70 -14.03 -16.26
C SER A 267 8.28 -13.07 -15.23
N ILE A 268 8.39 -11.78 -15.57
CA ILE A 268 8.88 -10.74 -14.66
C ILE A 268 7.91 -10.56 -13.49
N THR A 269 6.61 -10.49 -13.74
CA THR A 269 5.57 -10.37 -12.71
C THR A 269 5.56 -11.60 -11.81
N ARG A 270 5.69 -12.80 -12.38
CA ARG A 270 5.84 -14.03 -11.61
C ARG A 270 7.06 -13.95 -10.69
N PHE A 271 8.21 -13.50 -11.19
CA PHE A 271 9.41 -13.31 -10.37
C PHE A 271 9.19 -12.29 -9.24
N ARG A 272 8.60 -11.13 -9.55
CA ARG A 272 8.29 -10.06 -8.59
C ARG A 272 7.44 -10.57 -7.44
N VAL A 273 6.35 -11.29 -7.73
CA VAL A 273 5.37 -11.70 -6.71
C VAL A 273 5.80 -13.00 -5.99
N LEU A 274 6.47 -13.92 -6.67
CA LEU A 274 6.87 -15.21 -6.11
C LEU A 274 8.23 -15.15 -5.42
N ILE A 275 9.27 -14.64 -6.09
CA ILE A 275 10.67 -14.79 -5.66
C ILE A 275 11.13 -13.63 -4.76
N THR A 276 10.74 -12.38 -5.06
CA THR A 276 11.24 -11.24 -4.26
C THR A 276 10.84 -11.30 -2.78
N PRO A 277 9.63 -11.79 -2.38
CA PRO A 277 9.30 -11.97 -0.96
C PRO A 277 10.16 -13.01 -0.27
N ILE A 278 10.51 -14.10 -0.96
CA ILE A 278 11.40 -15.14 -0.42
C ILE A 278 12.78 -14.55 -0.13
N LEU A 279 13.34 -13.78 -1.07
CA LEU A 279 14.61 -13.08 -0.88
C LEU A 279 14.55 -12.09 0.28
N PHE A 280 13.43 -11.38 0.44
CA PHE A 280 13.20 -10.51 1.59
C PHE A 280 13.17 -11.26 2.92
N TYR A 281 12.53 -12.43 2.99
CA TYR A 281 12.55 -13.28 4.18
C TYR A 281 13.94 -13.77 4.54
N LEU A 282 14.74 -14.15 3.54
CA LEU A 282 16.15 -14.51 3.73
C LEU A 282 16.98 -13.33 4.25
N PHE A 283 16.78 -12.13 3.69
CA PHE A 283 17.43 -10.91 4.15
C PHE A 283 17.08 -10.59 5.61
N LEU A 284 15.80 -10.67 5.98
CA LEU A 284 15.34 -10.45 7.35
C LEU A 284 15.94 -11.48 8.31
N TYR A 285 15.94 -12.76 7.93
CA TYR A 285 16.47 -13.84 8.77
C TYR A 285 17.97 -13.70 9.01
N LYS A 286 18.74 -13.37 7.96
CA LYS A 286 20.19 -13.08 8.07
C LYS A 286 20.44 -11.94 9.06
N ASN A 287 19.66 -10.86 8.94
CA ASN A 287 19.85 -9.64 9.72
C ASN A 287 19.03 -9.56 11.01
N ARG A 288 18.41 -10.67 11.46
CA ARG A 288 17.46 -10.69 12.58
C ARG A 288 17.97 -10.04 13.87
N LYS A 289 19.25 -10.28 14.22
CA LYS A 289 19.86 -9.70 15.42
C LYS A 289 20.02 -8.19 15.30
N LEU A 290 20.49 -7.70 14.14
CA LEU A 290 20.65 -6.28 13.86
C LEU A 290 19.29 -5.56 13.87
N ILE A 291 18.28 -6.16 13.22
CA ILE A 291 16.92 -5.59 13.15
C ILE A 291 16.27 -5.53 14.53
N ASN A 292 16.41 -6.57 15.35
CA ASN A 292 15.88 -6.57 16.73
C ASN A 292 16.54 -5.54 17.65
N ASN A 293 17.73 -5.03 17.32
CA ASN A 293 18.33 -3.93 18.08
C ASN A 293 17.61 -2.58 17.85
N LEU A 294 16.80 -2.43 16.79
CA LEU A 294 16.01 -1.22 16.55
C LEU A 294 14.74 -1.16 17.41
N GLY A 295 14.23 -2.32 17.78
CA GLY A 295 13.05 -2.51 18.62
C GLY A 295 12.90 -3.99 18.93
N ASN A 296 12.52 -4.34 20.16
CA ASN A 296 12.34 -5.73 20.55
C ASN A 296 11.37 -6.41 19.58
N ASN A 297 11.79 -7.59 19.09
CA ASN A 297 11.01 -8.42 18.17
C ASN A 297 10.60 -7.76 16.85
N LEU A 298 11.20 -6.61 16.46
CA LEU A 298 10.88 -5.95 15.20
C LEU A 298 11.05 -6.88 13.98
N TYR A 299 12.10 -7.72 13.99
CA TYR A 299 12.28 -8.75 12.96
C TYR A 299 11.06 -9.67 12.87
N LEU A 300 10.59 -10.18 14.02
CA LEU A 300 9.46 -11.10 14.06
C LEU A 300 8.18 -10.41 13.59
N HIS A 301 7.94 -9.15 13.95
CA HIS A 301 6.77 -8.41 13.51
C HIS A 301 6.75 -8.23 11.98
N ILE A 302 7.86 -7.80 11.38
CA ILE A 302 7.96 -7.62 9.93
C ILE A 302 7.87 -8.98 9.20
N PHE A 303 8.63 -9.97 9.66
CA PHE A 303 8.71 -11.29 9.05
C PHE A 303 7.35 -11.99 9.06
N SER A 304 6.72 -12.10 10.23
CA SER A 304 5.46 -12.82 10.39
C SER A 304 4.28 -12.14 9.69
N SER A 305 4.21 -10.80 9.73
CA SER A 305 3.13 -10.06 9.06
C SER A 305 3.17 -10.19 7.55
N SER A 306 4.35 -10.12 6.94
CA SER A 306 4.49 -10.33 5.51
C SER A 306 4.30 -11.80 5.14
N LEU A 307 4.88 -12.73 5.90
CA LEU A 307 4.84 -14.17 5.60
C LEU A 307 3.42 -14.72 5.62
N VAL A 308 2.58 -14.35 6.59
CA VAL A 308 1.20 -14.86 6.65
C VAL A 308 0.37 -14.42 5.45
N LEU A 309 0.54 -13.17 5.01
CA LEU A 309 -0.14 -12.66 3.82
C LEU A 309 0.35 -13.34 2.54
N TYR A 310 1.65 -13.61 2.46
CA TYR A 310 2.24 -14.36 1.35
C TYR A 310 1.74 -15.81 1.30
N ILE A 311 1.70 -16.49 2.45
CA ILE A 311 1.14 -17.84 2.58
C ILE A 311 -0.34 -17.86 2.21
N TRP A 312 -1.14 -16.93 2.73
CA TRP A 312 -2.54 -16.81 2.37
C TRP A 312 -2.71 -16.61 0.86
N PHE A 313 -1.93 -15.71 0.26
CA PHE A 313 -2.00 -15.43 -1.17
C PHE A 313 -1.68 -16.66 -2.02
N TRP A 314 -0.62 -17.41 -1.71
CA TRP A 314 -0.18 -18.54 -2.53
C TRP A 314 -0.92 -19.86 -2.24
N ILE A 315 -1.33 -20.10 -1.00
CA ILE A 315 -1.95 -21.38 -0.61
C ILE A 315 -3.47 -21.29 -0.58
N ILE A 316 -4.03 -20.19 -0.06
CA ILE A 316 -5.45 -20.09 0.24
C ILE A 316 -6.21 -19.45 -0.93
N SER A 317 -5.83 -18.23 -1.36
CA SER A 317 -6.55 -17.46 -2.39
C SER A 317 -6.67 -18.22 -3.72
N GLU A 318 -7.83 -18.27 -4.36
CA GLU A 318 -7.99 -19.01 -5.63
C GLU A 318 -7.64 -18.18 -6.85
N THR A 319 -8.02 -16.90 -6.86
CA THR A 319 -7.95 -16.06 -8.07
C THR A 319 -6.54 -15.56 -8.39
N LYS A 320 -5.68 -15.48 -7.37
CA LYS A 320 -4.33 -14.89 -7.43
C LYS A 320 -4.30 -13.50 -8.04
N TRP A 321 -5.34 -12.68 -7.84
CA TRP A 321 -5.36 -11.33 -8.40
C TRP A 321 -4.13 -10.51 -7.98
N ILE A 322 -3.46 -9.85 -8.93
CA ILE A 322 -2.19 -9.18 -8.66
C ILE A 322 -2.32 -8.10 -7.58
N ARG A 323 -3.49 -7.45 -7.49
CA ARG A 323 -3.83 -6.47 -6.44
C ARG A 323 -3.68 -7.04 -5.02
N TYR A 324 -3.98 -8.32 -4.80
CA TYR A 324 -3.84 -8.94 -3.48
C TYR A 324 -2.39 -9.15 -3.07
N SER A 325 -1.45 -9.18 -4.03
CA SER A 325 -0.02 -9.23 -3.70
C SER A 325 0.49 -7.96 -3.01
N GLN A 326 -0.22 -6.84 -3.17
CA GLN A 326 0.18 -5.54 -2.61
C GLN A 326 0.33 -5.59 -1.10
N HIS A 327 -0.50 -6.39 -0.41
CA HIS A 327 -0.46 -6.48 1.06
C HIS A 327 0.88 -6.97 1.61
N PHE A 328 1.59 -7.85 0.92
CA PHE A 328 2.94 -8.27 1.36
C PHE A 328 4.07 -7.53 0.64
N ILE A 329 3.85 -7.06 -0.61
CA ILE A 329 4.86 -6.27 -1.34
C ILE A 329 5.05 -4.88 -0.73
N VAL A 330 3.98 -4.21 -0.27
CA VAL A 330 4.10 -2.92 0.42
C VAL A 330 4.91 -3.08 1.71
N ILE A 331 4.64 -4.13 2.49
CA ILE A 331 5.42 -4.43 3.71
C ILE A 331 6.90 -4.60 3.36
N LEU A 332 7.20 -5.38 2.33
CA LEU A 332 8.56 -5.62 1.85
C LEU A 332 9.25 -4.30 1.45
N VAL A 333 8.64 -3.53 0.55
CA VAL A 333 9.23 -2.30 -0.01
C VAL A 333 9.49 -1.29 1.11
N PHE A 334 8.48 -0.95 1.89
CA PHE A 334 8.63 0.07 2.94
C PHE A 334 9.54 -0.39 4.08
N SER A 335 9.56 -1.69 4.42
CA SER A 335 10.50 -2.21 5.41
C SER A 335 11.94 -2.12 4.93
N CYS A 336 12.22 -2.49 3.68
CA CYS A 336 13.56 -2.34 3.09
C CYS A 336 14.03 -0.88 3.15
N LEU A 337 13.18 0.08 2.80
CA LEU A 337 13.52 1.51 2.84
C LEU A 337 13.81 2.00 4.27
N LEU A 338 12.95 1.63 5.21
CA LEU A 338 13.07 2.03 6.61
C LEU A 338 14.33 1.47 7.27
N LEU A 339 14.67 0.21 6.98
CA LEU A 339 15.91 -0.41 7.45
C LEU A 339 17.14 0.21 6.77
N LEU A 340 17.08 0.45 5.46
CA LEU A 340 18.18 1.07 4.70
C LEU A 340 18.53 2.48 5.18
N LEU A 341 17.57 3.22 5.75
CA LEU A 341 17.76 4.58 6.25
C LEU A 341 18.13 4.67 7.74
N ASP A 342 18.06 3.59 8.50
CA ASP A 342 18.36 3.63 9.93
C ASP A 342 19.87 3.61 10.23
N ASP A 343 20.43 4.73 10.66
CA ASP A 343 21.87 4.90 10.86
C ASP A 343 22.47 3.94 11.91
N LYS A 344 21.65 3.32 12.76
CA LYS A 344 22.10 2.32 13.74
C LYS A 344 22.43 0.97 13.10
N LEU A 345 21.88 0.67 11.92
CA LEU A 345 22.14 -0.56 11.20
C LEU A 345 23.43 -0.45 10.37
N LYS A 346 24.36 -1.37 10.63
CA LYS A 346 25.59 -1.53 9.84
C LYS A 346 25.45 -2.78 8.98
N PHE A 347 25.15 -2.57 7.70
CA PHE A 347 25.00 -3.63 6.71
C PHE A 347 26.35 -3.98 6.07
N ASP A 348 26.53 -5.27 5.76
CA ASP A 348 27.64 -5.75 4.97
C ASP A 348 27.35 -5.64 3.46
N PHE A 349 28.35 -5.92 2.62
CA PHE A 349 28.17 -5.88 1.16
C PHE A 349 27.05 -6.81 0.66
N LEU A 350 26.94 -8.01 1.25
CA LEU A 350 25.94 -9.00 0.84
C LEU A 350 24.52 -8.52 1.16
N ASP A 351 24.32 -7.76 2.23
CA ASP A 351 23.03 -7.14 2.55
C ASP A 351 22.61 -6.14 1.46
N TYR A 352 23.53 -5.30 0.96
CA TYR A 352 23.23 -4.39 -0.14
C TYR A 352 22.90 -5.13 -1.43
N VAL A 353 23.64 -6.21 -1.73
CA VAL A 353 23.36 -7.09 -2.87
C VAL A 353 21.97 -7.72 -2.75
N LEU A 354 21.59 -8.22 -1.57
CA LEU A 354 20.24 -8.74 -1.31
C LEU A 354 19.18 -7.66 -1.53
N ILE A 355 19.37 -6.44 -1.00
CA ILE A 355 18.43 -5.33 -1.21
C ILE A 355 18.28 -4.99 -2.70
N ILE A 356 19.37 -5.01 -3.47
CA ILE A 356 19.32 -4.85 -4.93
C ILE A 356 18.46 -5.94 -5.55
N PHE A 357 18.71 -7.22 -5.24
CA PHE A 357 17.93 -8.34 -5.78
C PHE A 357 16.46 -8.35 -5.35
N ILE A 358 16.13 -7.71 -4.23
CA ILE A 358 14.75 -7.55 -3.77
C ILE A 358 14.05 -6.41 -4.51
N ILE A 359 14.68 -5.23 -4.62
CA ILE A 359 14.02 -4.02 -5.14
C ILE A 359 14.11 -3.89 -6.65
N PHE A 360 15.24 -4.20 -7.27
CA PHE A 360 15.43 -3.95 -8.71
C PHE A 360 14.43 -4.67 -9.59
N PRO A 361 14.06 -5.94 -9.31
CA PRO A 361 13.02 -6.59 -10.09
C PRO A 361 11.69 -5.83 -10.09
N LEU A 362 11.42 -4.99 -9.08
CA LEU A 362 10.20 -4.17 -8.97
C LEU A 362 10.23 -2.88 -9.80
N LEU A 363 11.37 -2.52 -10.41
CA LEU A 363 11.46 -1.39 -11.34
C LEU A 363 10.62 -1.66 -12.60
N SER A 364 10.02 -0.63 -13.18
CA SER A 364 9.11 -0.75 -14.32
C SER A 364 9.81 -1.26 -15.57
N ASN A 365 11.07 -0.87 -15.78
CA ASN A 365 11.80 -1.06 -17.04
C ASN A 365 13.10 -1.88 -16.86
N VAL A 366 13.37 -2.83 -17.76
CA VAL A 366 14.57 -3.68 -17.74
C VAL A 366 15.86 -2.86 -17.93
N PHE A 367 15.83 -1.80 -18.74
CA PHE A 367 16.99 -0.93 -18.91
C PHE A 367 17.36 -0.19 -17.62
N LEU A 368 16.37 0.18 -16.80
CA LEU A 368 16.63 0.75 -15.47
C LEU A 368 17.32 -0.25 -14.54
N ILE A 369 16.96 -1.53 -14.62
CA ILE A 369 17.61 -2.60 -13.86
C ILE A 369 19.08 -2.68 -14.26
N ILE A 370 19.38 -2.76 -15.56
CA ILE A 370 20.74 -2.85 -16.09
C ILE A 370 21.55 -1.60 -15.71
N PHE A 371 20.98 -0.41 -15.93
CA PHE A 371 21.61 0.85 -15.57
C PHE A 371 21.90 0.95 -14.07
N GLY A 372 20.94 0.55 -13.23
CA GLY A 372 21.12 0.51 -11.78
C GLY A 372 22.24 -0.44 -11.35
N LEU A 373 22.34 -1.63 -11.98
CA LEU A 373 23.39 -2.59 -11.68
C LEU A 373 24.75 -2.03 -12.07
N GLY A 374 24.86 -1.44 -13.26
CA GLY A 374 26.07 -0.76 -13.73
C GLY A 374 26.50 0.37 -12.78
N ALA A 375 25.57 1.23 -12.37
CA ALA A 375 25.85 2.33 -11.44
C ALA A 375 26.38 1.80 -10.08
N PHE A 376 25.82 0.70 -9.58
CA PHE A 376 26.31 0.07 -8.35
C PHE A 376 27.69 -0.56 -8.51
N ILE A 377 27.95 -1.25 -9.62
CA ILE A 377 29.25 -1.84 -9.93
C ILE A 377 30.33 -0.75 -10.01
N VAL A 378 30.08 0.34 -10.75
CA VAL A 378 31.01 1.47 -10.87
C VAL A 378 31.24 2.12 -9.50
N SER A 379 30.19 2.33 -8.71
CA SER A 379 30.31 2.88 -7.36
C SER A 379 31.16 1.99 -6.45
N PHE A 380 31.09 0.67 -6.58
CA PHE A 380 31.87 -0.28 -5.80
C PHE A 380 33.37 -0.25 -6.16
N PHE A 381 33.69 -0.20 -7.45
CA PHE A 381 35.09 -0.11 -7.89
C PHE A 381 35.72 1.25 -7.61
N SER A 382 34.95 2.34 -7.71
CA SER A 382 35.42 3.70 -7.44
C SER A 382 35.75 3.94 -5.95
N SER A 383 35.20 3.15 -5.03
CA SER A 383 35.38 3.37 -3.58
C SER A 383 36.52 2.57 -2.95
N ASN A 384 37.49 2.10 -3.74
CA ASN A 384 38.60 1.24 -3.28
C ASN A 384 38.10 0.03 -2.45
N LYS A 385 36.97 -0.58 -2.87
CA LYS A 385 36.31 -1.73 -2.22
C LYS A 385 35.65 -1.45 -0.86
N ASN A 386 35.63 -0.21 -0.37
CA ASN A 386 34.87 0.16 0.83
C ASN A 386 33.48 0.68 0.44
N PHE A 387 32.43 -0.01 0.87
CA PHE A 387 31.06 0.36 0.48
C PHE A 387 30.56 1.57 1.28
N ASP A 388 30.29 2.69 0.59
CA ASP A 388 29.72 3.89 1.19
C ASP A 388 28.18 3.84 1.14
N ARG A 389 27.57 3.61 2.32
CA ARG A 389 26.12 3.59 2.51
C ARG A 389 25.42 4.83 1.96
N GLN A 390 26.00 6.02 2.12
CA GLN A 390 25.35 7.25 1.68
C GLN A 390 25.34 7.33 0.15
N ARG A 391 26.41 6.87 -0.52
CA ARG A 391 26.43 6.75 -1.98
C ARG A 391 25.38 5.76 -2.46
N PHE A 392 25.25 4.62 -1.79
CA PHE A 392 24.22 3.63 -2.11
C PHE A 392 22.81 4.24 -2.05
N ILE A 393 22.49 4.93 -0.94
CA ILE A 393 21.19 5.59 -0.78
C ILE A 393 20.96 6.65 -1.87
N ASN A 394 21.99 7.42 -2.24
CA ASN A 394 21.84 8.44 -3.28
C ASN A 394 21.59 7.84 -4.68
N ILE A 395 22.34 6.79 -5.05
CA ILE A 395 22.12 6.06 -6.32
C ILE A 395 20.71 5.46 -6.32
N PHE A 396 20.31 4.86 -5.20
CA PHE A 396 19.00 4.26 -5.05
C PHE A 396 17.87 5.31 -5.19
N ILE A 397 17.98 6.47 -4.53
CA ILE A 397 17.03 7.59 -4.72
C ILE A 397 16.96 8.02 -6.18
N MET A 398 18.11 8.18 -6.84
CA MET A 398 18.17 8.56 -8.25
C MET A 398 17.43 7.55 -9.13
N LEU A 399 17.64 6.25 -8.91
CA LEU A 399 16.96 5.18 -9.65
C LEU A 399 15.44 5.21 -9.45
N LEU A 400 14.96 5.45 -8.23
CA LEU A 400 13.51 5.54 -7.98
C LEU A 400 12.89 6.78 -8.63
N ILE A 401 13.59 7.91 -8.65
CA ILE A 401 13.14 9.11 -9.38
C ILE A 401 13.08 8.82 -10.87
N LEU A 402 14.11 8.18 -11.45
CA LEU A 402 14.13 7.78 -12.86
C LEU A 402 13.01 6.79 -13.20
N ASN A 403 12.70 5.86 -12.29
CA ASN A 403 11.56 4.96 -12.43
C ASN A 403 10.25 5.74 -12.53
N SER A 404 10.01 6.68 -11.60
CA SER A 404 8.81 7.54 -11.66
C SER A 404 8.77 8.42 -12.91
N SER A 405 9.91 8.91 -13.40
CA SER A 405 9.95 9.74 -14.60
C SER A 405 9.65 8.95 -15.87
N ILE A 406 10.17 7.72 -16.00
CA ILE A 406 9.89 6.84 -17.14
C ILE A 406 8.42 6.46 -17.17
N ILE A 407 7.85 6.07 -16.03
CA ILE A 407 6.42 5.76 -15.93
C ILE A 407 5.58 7.00 -16.30
N SER A 408 5.95 8.19 -15.81
CA SER A 408 5.28 9.44 -16.18
C SER A 408 5.31 9.69 -17.69
N PHE A 409 6.44 9.41 -18.33
CA PHE A 409 6.63 9.63 -19.76
C PHE A 409 5.85 8.63 -20.61
N GLU A 410 5.88 7.33 -20.25
CA GLU A 410 5.11 6.27 -20.91
C GLU A 410 3.60 6.60 -20.93
N PHE A 411 3.05 7.11 -19.82
CA PHE A 411 1.64 7.51 -19.78
C PHE A 411 1.34 8.84 -20.48
N TYR A 412 2.30 9.76 -20.51
CA TYR A 412 2.16 11.00 -21.28
C TYR A 412 2.05 10.71 -22.78
N GLU A 413 2.95 9.89 -23.33
CA GLU A 413 2.87 9.44 -24.72
C GLU A 413 1.55 8.70 -24.98
N GLY A 414 1.20 7.75 -24.10
CA GLY A 414 -0.06 7.01 -24.20
C GLY A 414 -1.31 7.88 -24.22
N LYS A 415 -1.27 9.08 -23.63
CA LYS A 415 -2.36 10.07 -23.71
C LYS A 415 -2.42 10.77 -25.06
N ILE A 416 -1.28 11.23 -25.59
CA ILE A 416 -1.21 11.92 -26.90
C ILE A 416 -1.79 11.04 -28.01
N PHE A 417 -1.53 9.73 -27.95
CA PHE A 417 -1.93 8.80 -29.01
C PHE A 417 -3.34 8.22 -28.85
N LYS A 418 -4.05 8.48 -27.74
CA LYS A 418 -5.37 7.88 -27.46
C LYS A 418 -6.56 8.84 -27.43
N TYR A 419 -6.34 10.15 -27.36
CA TYR A 419 -7.45 11.11 -27.22
C TYR A 419 -7.32 12.31 -28.17
N GLU A 420 -8.14 12.31 -29.24
CA GLU A 420 -8.52 13.51 -30.01
C GLU A 420 -9.78 14.19 -29.44
N ASP A 421 -10.62 13.49 -28.67
CA ASP A 421 -11.85 14.07 -28.11
C ASP A 421 -11.72 14.31 -26.60
N GLY A 422 -11.45 15.58 -26.25
CA GLY A 422 -11.51 16.11 -24.90
C GLY A 422 -12.95 16.30 -24.42
N ASN A 423 -13.71 15.22 -24.25
CA ASN A 423 -15.00 15.32 -23.58
C ASN A 423 -14.82 15.37 -22.06
N ASP A 424 -15.37 16.42 -21.47
CA ASP A 424 -15.46 16.66 -20.04
C ASP A 424 -16.09 15.44 -19.34
N THR A 425 -15.31 14.79 -18.46
CA THR A 425 -15.74 13.71 -17.55
C THR A 425 -16.59 14.23 -16.39
N ILE A 426 -17.53 15.11 -16.70
CA ILE A 426 -18.58 15.51 -15.78
C ILE A 426 -19.68 14.46 -15.95
N LEU A 427 -19.79 13.57 -14.97
CA LEU A 427 -20.87 12.58 -14.92
C LEU A 427 -22.09 13.27 -14.31
N ASP A 428 -22.85 13.99 -15.13
CA ASP A 428 -23.98 14.84 -14.71
C ASP A 428 -24.99 14.05 -13.86
N GLU A 429 -25.22 12.78 -14.20
CA GLU A 429 -26.12 11.90 -13.45
C GLU A 429 -25.54 11.50 -12.08
N CYS A 430 -24.22 11.34 -11.99
CA CYS A 430 -23.49 11.13 -10.74
C CYS A 430 -23.36 12.41 -9.89
N ILE A 431 -23.68 13.61 -10.42
CA ILE A 431 -23.79 14.81 -9.58
C ILE A 431 -25.06 14.76 -8.74
N GLN A 432 -26.16 14.27 -9.31
CA GLN A 432 -27.47 14.23 -8.67
C GLN A 432 -27.65 13.02 -7.75
N ASN A 433 -27.28 11.81 -8.19
CA ASN A 433 -27.42 10.60 -7.37
C ASN A 433 -26.33 9.54 -7.69
N LYS A 434 -25.27 9.50 -6.87
CA LYS A 434 -24.11 8.61 -7.05
C LYS A 434 -24.37 7.12 -6.79
N THR A 435 -25.48 6.80 -6.13
CA THR A 435 -25.92 5.42 -5.86
C THR A 435 -26.99 4.96 -6.85
N GLY A 436 -27.45 5.85 -7.74
CA GLY A 436 -28.52 5.56 -8.68
C GLY A 436 -28.07 4.72 -9.88
N GLU A 437 -29.01 3.97 -10.45
CA GLU A 437 -28.83 3.16 -11.66
C GLU A 437 -28.40 4.00 -12.87
N TYR A 438 -28.87 5.24 -12.96
CA TYR A 438 -28.45 6.24 -13.96
C TYR A 438 -26.94 6.54 -13.88
N CYS A 439 -26.41 6.90 -12.70
CA CYS A 439 -24.96 7.08 -12.52
C CYS A 439 -24.16 5.79 -12.80
N LYS A 440 -24.73 4.61 -12.55
CA LYS A 440 -24.09 3.34 -12.93
C LYS A 440 -24.01 3.21 -14.46
N LEU A 441 -25.09 3.48 -15.18
CA LEU A 441 -25.13 3.42 -16.65
C LEU A 441 -24.22 4.47 -17.28
N ASP A 442 -24.21 5.70 -16.76
CA ASP A 442 -23.34 6.79 -17.22
C ASP A 442 -21.85 6.46 -16.99
N TYR A 443 -21.52 5.81 -15.86
CA TYR A 443 -20.13 5.48 -15.53
C TYR A 443 -19.64 4.13 -16.11
N LEU A 444 -20.46 3.07 -16.12
CA LEU A 444 -20.05 1.74 -16.59
C LEU A 444 -20.46 1.46 -18.04
N GLY A 445 -21.42 2.20 -18.58
CA GLY A 445 -22.13 1.84 -19.80
C GLY A 445 -23.15 0.71 -19.57
N ASP A 446 -23.74 0.22 -20.65
CA ASP A 446 -24.50 -1.04 -20.65
C ASP A 446 -23.51 -2.21 -20.51
N ILE A 447 -23.32 -2.68 -19.28
CA ILE A 447 -22.57 -3.92 -18.97
C ILE A 447 -23.54 -5.06 -18.71
#